data_AF-A0A4Y2L3J8-F1
#
_entry.id   AF-A0A4Y2L3J8-F1
#
_cell.length_a   1.000
_cell.length_b   1.000
_cell.length_c   1.000
_cell.angle_alpha   90.00
_cell.angle_beta   90.00
_cell.angle_gamma   90.00
#
_symmetry.space_group_name_H-M   'P 1'
#
loop_
_entity.id
_entity.type
_entity.pdbx_description
1 polymer ?
#
loop_
_entity_poly.entity_id
_entity_poly.type
_entity_poly.pdbx_seq_one_letter_code
_entity_poly.pdbx_strand_id
1 'polypeptide(L)'
;SKILVIDAQVVGESVDLRRANSRKISYYRDNHELDDSIHKQHGTPDISYIGATLNLRGIWSDKSASDLIDKFKVINRSHLPVISTRVLVGTFAQFTMFSRSTVRATRYCS
;
A
#
# COMPACT_ATOMS: atom_id res chain seq x y z
N SER A 1 7.93 23.76 -5.18
CA SER A 1 7.65 22.37 -5.62
C SER A 1 7.06 21.61 -4.46
N LYS A 2 6.10 20.72 -4.68
CA LYS A 2 5.46 19.94 -3.61
C LYS A 2 6.03 18.53 -3.58
N ILE A 3 6.34 18.01 -2.40
CA ILE A 3 6.80 16.63 -2.23
C ILE A 3 5.62 15.73 -1.88
N LEU A 4 5.55 14.60 -2.57
CA LEU A 4 4.51 13.60 -2.36
C LEU A 4 5.17 12.29 -1.93
N VAL A 5 4.91 11.88 -0.70
CA VAL A 5 5.36 10.60 -0.16
C VAL A 5 4.21 9.62 -0.29
N ILE A 6 4.41 8.58 -1.09
CA ILE A 6 3.42 7.53 -1.32
C ILE A 6 3.96 6.24 -0.72
N ASP A 7 3.24 5.71 0.26
CA ASP A 7 3.52 4.40 0.83
C ASP A 7 2.38 3.44 0.48
N ALA A 8 2.73 2.34 -0.19
CA ALA A 8 1.79 1.32 -0.64
C ALA A 8 1.75 0.12 0.30
N GLN A 9 0.56 -0.44 0.50
CA GLN A 9 0.39 -1.68 1.25
C GLN A 9 -0.75 -2.52 0.70
N VAL A 10 -0.54 -3.84 0.73
CA VAL A 10 -1.59 -4.84 0.55
C VAL A 10 -1.88 -5.47 1.91
N VAL A 11 -3.11 -5.34 2.39
CA VAL A 11 -3.52 -5.86 3.70
C VAL A 11 -4.36 -7.12 3.57
N GLY A 12 -4.40 -7.93 4.64
CA GLY A 12 -5.25 -9.10 4.72
C GLY A 12 -6.73 -8.78 4.55
N GLU A 13 -7.52 -9.78 4.16
CA GLU A 13 -8.94 -9.58 3.85
C GLU A 13 -9.78 -9.08 5.03
N SER A 14 -9.49 -9.58 6.24
CA SER A 14 -10.20 -9.21 7.47
C SER A 14 -9.80 -7.84 8.03
N VAL A 15 -8.86 -7.14 7.39
CA VAL A 15 -8.37 -5.85 7.86
C VAL A 15 -9.27 -4.72 7.38
N ASP A 16 -9.71 -3.88 8.32
CA ASP A 16 -10.40 -2.63 8.00
C ASP A 16 -9.45 -1.70 7.20
N LEU A 17 -9.80 -1.47 5.94
CA LEU A 17 -9.00 -0.68 5.01
C LEU A 17 -8.87 0.79 5.41
N ARG A 18 -9.94 1.37 5.98
CA ARG A 18 -9.92 2.75 6.44
C ARG A 18 -8.96 2.88 7.62
N ARG A 19 -9.05 1.97 8.59
CA ARG A 19 -8.15 1.97 9.76
C ARG A 19 -6.70 1.74 9.35
N ALA A 20 -6.44 0.80 8.43
CA ALA A 20 -5.10 0.52 7.93
C ALA A 20 -4.50 1.72 7.17
N ASN A 21 -5.30 2.39 6.33
CA ASN A 21 -4.90 3.61 5.65
C ASN A 21 -4.59 4.74 6.64
N SER A 22 -5.50 5.03 7.58
CA SER A 22 -5.32 6.10 8.56
C SER A 22 -4.08 5.89 9.42
N ARG A 23 -3.83 4.66 9.91
CA ARG A 23 -2.64 4.34 10.70
C ARG A 23 -1.35 4.64 9.96
N LYS A 24 -1.29 4.28 8.67
CA LYS A 24 -0.12 4.52 7.82
C LYS A 24 0.09 6.02 7.59
N ILE A 25 -0.96 6.79 7.32
CA ILE A 25 -0.85 8.24 7.16
C ILE A 25 -0.43 8.93 8.48
N SER A 26 -0.98 8.51 9.62
CA SER A 26 -0.61 9.05 10.94
C SER A 26 0.87 8.79 11.26
N TYR A 27 1.36 7.58 11.00
CA TYR A 27 2.78 7.24 11.23
C TYR A 27 3.74 8.23 10.58
N TYR A 28 3.44 8.69 9.37
CA TYR A 28 4.27 9.66 8.67
C TYR A 28 4.03 11.11 9.09
N ARG A 29 2.76 11.49 9.26
CA ARG A 29 2.39 12.85 9.65
C ARG A 29 2.94 13.24 11.02
N ASP A 30 2.98 12.29 11.93
CA ASP A 30 3.39 12.52 13.31
C ASP A 30 4.92 12.35 13.48
N ASN A 31 5.67 12.15 12.38
CA ASN A 31 7.12 11.93 12.37
C ASN A 31 7.89 13.16 11.87
N HIS A 32 8.21 14.06 12.82
CA HIS A 32 8.95 15.29 12.54
C HIS A 32 10.39 15.05 12.03
N GLU A 33 11.05 13.98 12.45
CA GLU A 33 12.41 13.66 11.97
C GLU A 33 12.42 13.31 10.49
N LEU A 34 11.35 12.66 10.00
CA LEU A 34 11.18 12.38 8.59
C LEU A 34 10.91 13.67 7.80
N ASP A 35 10.05 14.55 8.30
CA ASP A 35 9.81 15.85 7.68
C ASP A 35 11.12 16.62 7.53
N ASP A 36 11.92 16.74 8.60
CA ASP A 36 13.22 17.40 8.59
C ASP A 36 14.18 16.79 7.57
N SER A 37 14.19 15.46 7.46
CA SER A 37 15.04 14.75 6.52
C SER A 37 14.64 15.04 5.06
N ILE A 38 13.33 15.04 4.77
CA ILE A 38 12.79 15.37 3.45
C ILE A 38 13.07 16.84 3.12
N HIS A 39 12.90 17.75 4.08
CA HIS A 39 13.22 19.17 3.90
C HIS A 39 14.69 19.39 3.58
N LYS A 40 15.60 18.75 4.32
CA LYS A 40 17.05 18.84 4.06
C LYS A 40 17.41 18.34 2.66
N GLN A 41 16.76 17.26 2.21
CA GLN A 41 17.04 16.66 0.90
C GLN A 41 16.43 17.44 -0.27
N HIS A 42 15.22 17.96 -0.12
CA HIS A 42 14.45 18.53 -1.23
C HIS A 42 14.24 20.05 -1.15
N GLY A 43 14.65 20.69 -0.04
CA GLY A 43 14.62 22.15 0.15
C GLY A 43 13.23 22.77 0.22
N THR A 44 12.17 21.97 0.44
CA THR A 44 10.79 22.46 0.46
C THR A 44 9.98 21.89 1.61
N PRO A 45 9.13 22.71 2.26
CA PRO A 45 8.33 22.27 3.39
C PRO A 45 6.95 21.69 3.05
N ASP A 46 6.52 21.81 1.80
CA ASP A 46 5.21 21.31 1.38
C ASP A 46 5.29 19.80 1.11
N ILE A 47 5.11 19.02 2.17
CA ILE A 47 5.08 17.55 2.14
C ILE A 47 3.63 17.07 2.26
N SER A 48 3.26 16.11 1.43
CA SER A 48 1.98 15.41 1.54
C SER A 48 2.19 13.90 1.57
N TYR A 49 1.53 13.25 2.51
CA TYR A 49 1.58 11.81 2.71
C TYR A 49 0.33 11.14 2.14
N ILE A 50 0.52 10.11 1.32
CA ILE A 50 -0.55 9.27 0.78
C ILE A 50 -0.30 7.82 1.20
N GLY A 51 -1.30 7.21 1.83
CA GLY A 51 -1.37 5.76 1.93
C GLY A 51 -2.07 5.17 0.70
N ALA A 52 -1.38 4.32 -0.06
CA ALA A 52 -1.95 3.52 -1.15
C ALA A 52 -2.29 2.12 -0.62
N THR A 53 -3.48 1.98 -0.02
CA THR A 53 -3.92 0.78 0.68
C THR A 53 -4.95 0.02 -0.16
N LEU A 54 -4.71 -1.26 -0.41
CA LEU A 54 -5.69 -2.21 -0.93
C LEU A 54 -5.63 -3.54 -0.18
N ASN A 55 -6.68 -4.36 -0.24
CA ASN A 55 -6.63 -5.72 0.32
C ASN A 55 -6.18 -6.74 -0.72
N LEU A 56 -5.97 -7.98 -0.25
CA LEU A 56 -5.63 -9.14 -1.09
C LEU A 56 -6.67 -9.46 -2.19
N ARG A 57 -7.89 -8.92 -2.10
CA ARG A 57 -8.92 -9.02 -3.14
C ARG A 57 -8.85 -7.91 -4.19
N GLY A 58 -7.86 -7.02 -4.10
CA GLY A 58 -7.71 -5.88 -5.00
C GLY A 58 -8.65 -4.73 -4.68
N ILE A 59 -9.32 -4.71 -3.53
CA ILE A 59 -10.23 -3.63 -3.13
C ILE A 59 -9.43 -2.52 -2.47
N TRP A 60 -9.54 -1.32 -3.00
CA TRP A 60 -8.88 -0.12 -2.48
C TRP A 60 -9.61 0.44 -1.26
N SER A 61 -8.85 1.06 -0.36
CA SER A 61 -9.45 2.01 0.58
C SER A 61 -9.99 3.22 -0.20
N ASP A 62 -11.22 3.64 0.11
CA ASP A 62 -11.84 4.82 -0.52
C ASP A 62 -10.94 6.06 -0.45
N LYS A 63 -10.28 6.26 0.70
CA LYS A 63 -9.36 7.37 0.90
C LYS A 63 -8.12 7.27 0.00
N SER A 64 -7.55 6.07 -0.14
CA SER A 64 -6.44 5.84 -1.07
C SER A 64 -6.82 6.16 -2.50
N ALA A 65 -7.96 5.64 -2.97
CA ALA A 65 -8.42 5.86 -4.34
C ALA A 65 -8.68 7.35 -4.60
N SER A 66 -9.38 8.04 -3.69
CA SER A 66 -9.69 9.47 -3.84
C SER A 66 -8.43 10.35 -3.75
N ASP A 67 -7.51 10.08 -2.83
CA ASP A 67 -6.27 10.85 -2.73
C ASP A 67 -5.42 10.67 -4.00
N LEU A 68 -5.26 9.43 -4.48
CA LEU A 68 -4.44 9.12 -5.66
C LEU A 68 -5.02 9.67 -6.97
N ILE A 69 -6.35 9.65 -7.15
CA ILE A 69 -7.00 10.06 -8.40
C ILE A 69 -7.40 11.53 -8.37
N ASP A 70 -8.17 11.93 -7.37
CA ASP A 70 -8.89 13.19 -7.39
C ASP A 70 -8.05 14.32 -6.79
N LYS A 71 -7.45 14.05 -5.62
CA LYS A 71 -6.72 15.08 -4.86
C LYS A 71 -5.35 15.37 -5.44
N PHE A 72 -4.55 14.33 -5.67
CA PHE A 72 -3.15 14.46 -6.08
C PHE A 72 -2.90 14.09 -7.54
N LYS A 73 -3.89 13.49 -8.22
CA LYS A 73 -3.84 13.14 -9.65
C LYS A 73 -2.58 12.35 -10.04
N VAL A 74 -2.15 11.45 -9.15
CA VAL A 74 -1.00 10.56 -9.35
C VAL A 74 -1.31 9.50 -10.40
N ILE A 75 -2.54 8.99 -10.37
CA ILE A 75 -3.03 7.98 -11.31
C ILE A 75 -4.43 8.34 -11.80
N ASN A 76 -4.81 7.75 -12.94
CA ASN A 76 -6.16 7.85 -13.45
C ASN A 76 -7.04 6.71 -12.91
N ARG A 77 -8.37 6.92 -12.97
CA ARG A 77 -9.34 5.91 -12.54
C ARG A 77 -9.20 4.58 -13.30
N SER A 78 -8.75 4.62 -14.55
CA SER A 78 -8.45 3.42 -15.36
C SER A 78 -7.27 2.59 -14.83
N HIS A 79 -6.39 3.16 -14.00
CA HIS A 79 -5.25 2.45 -13.43
C HIS A 79 -5.64 1.58 -12.21
N LEU A 80 -6.71 1.92 -11.49
CA LEU A 80 -7.15 1.14 -10.33
C LEU A 80 -7.37 -0.35 -10.65
N PRO A 81 -8.20 -0.72 -11.66
CA PRO A 81 -8.41 -2.14 -11.97
C PRO A 81 -7.11 -2.84 -12.39
N VAL A 82 -6.22 -2.16 -13.12
CA VAL A 82 -4.94 -2.73 -13.55
C VAL A 82 -4.08 -3.10 -12.34
N ILE A 83 -3.97 -2.20 -11.36
CA ILE A 83 -3.19 -2.44 -10.15
C ILE A 83 -3.86 -3.53 -9.29
N SER A 84 -5.19 -3.49 -9.14
CA SER A 84 -5.95 -4.52 -8.43
C SER A 84 -5.72 -5.91 -9.02
N THR A 85 -5.74 -6.04 -10.35
CA THR A 85 -5.45 -7.31 -11.02
C THR A 85 -4.02 -7.79 -10.76
N ARG A 86 -3.02 -6.88 -10.75
CA ARG A 86 -1.64 -7.25 -10.44
C ARG A 86 -1.49 -7.77 -9.00
N VAL A 87 -2.18 -7.14 -8.04
CA VAL A 87 -2.20 -7.62 -6.65
C VAL A 87 -2.87 -8.98 -6.54
N LEU A 88 -3.99 -9.21 -7.22
CA LEU A 88 -4.67 -10.52 -7.25
C LEU A 88 -3.77 -11.62 -7.82
N VAL A 89 -3.18 -11.38 -8.99
CA VAL A 89 -2.28 -12.33 -9.66
C VAL A 89 -1.05 -12.64 -8.80
N GLY A 90 -0.43 -11.60 -8.23
CA GLY A 90 0.73 -11.76 -7.35
C GLY A 90 0.40 -12.55 -6.09
N THR A 91 -0.73 -12.23 -5.44
CA THR A 91 -1.21 -12.95 -4.25
C THR A 91 -1.45 -14.42 -4.54
N PHE A 92 -2.12 -14.74 -5.65
CA PHE A 92 -2.38 -16.12 -6.05
C PHE A 92 -1.09 -16.89 -6.36
N ALA A 93 -0.15 -16.27 -7.08
CA ALA A 93 1.15 -16.88 -7.38
C ALA A 93 1.94 -17.16 -6.09
N GLN A 94 1.95 -16.22 -5.15
CA GLN A 94 2.64 -16.36 -3.87
C GLN A 94 2.01 -17.43 -2.98
N PHE A 95 0.67 -17.50 -2.92
CA PHE A 95 -0.04 -18.56 -2.23
C PHE A 95 0.31 -19.94 -2.83
N THR A 96 0.26 -20.06 -4.16
CA THR A 96 0.61 -21.31 -4.86
C THR A 96 2.03 -21.75 -4.53
N MET A 97 3.00 -20.84 -4.56
CA MET A 97 4.39 -21.13 -4.22
C MET A 97 4.55 -21.56 -2.76
N PHE A 98 3.90 -20.84 -1.83
CA PHE A 98 3.89 -21.21 -0.42
C PHE A 98 3.35 -22.63 -0.20
N SER A 99 2.20 -22.96 -0.79
CA SER A 99 1.62 -24.30 -0.70
C SER A 99 2.57 -25.37 -1.25
N ARG A 100 3.20 -25.15 -2.41
CA ARG A 100 4.17 -26.11 -2.97
C ARG A 100 5.40 -26.32 -2.09
N SER A 101 5.90 -25.26 -1.46
CA SER A 101 7.08 -25.32 -0.58
C SER A 101 6.79 -25.96 0.78
N THR A 102 5.54 -25.92 1.25
CA THR A 102 5.14 -26.42 2.58
C THR A 102 4.49 -27.79 2.56
N VAL A 103 3.92 -28.22 1.43
CA VAL A 103 3.26 -29.53 1.25
C VAL A 103 4.21 -30.74 1.43
N ARG A 104 5.53 -30.54 1.52
CA ARG A 104 6.51 -31.63 1.74
C ARG A 104 6.99 -31.82 3.19
N ALA A 105 6.62 -30.96 4.14
CA ALA A 105 7.10 -31.09 5.53
C ALA A 105 6.41 -32.22 6.33
N THR A 106 5.32 -32.81 5.83
CA THR A 106 4.52 -33.82 6.54
C THR A 106 4.82 -35.28 6.17
N ARG A 107 5.80 -35.56 5.31
CA ARG A 107 6.09 -36.94 4.83
C ARG A 107 7.32 -37.63 5.46
N TYR A 108 7.97 -37.04 6.46
CA TYR A 108 9.17 -37.60 7.09
C TYR A 108 9.06 -37.83 8.61
N CYS A 109 7.86 -38.17 9.09
CA CYS A 109 7.70 -38.80 10.40
C CYS A 109 6.95 -40.12 10.18
N SER A 110 7.69 -41.18 9.87
CA SER A 110 7.24 -42.58 9.86
C SER A 110 8.39 -43.43 10.35
#